data_AF-A0A4Y2A3X2-F1
#
_entry.id   AF-A0A4Y2A3X2-F1
#
_cell.length_a   1.000
_cell.length_b   1.000
_cell.length_c   1.000
_cell.angle_alpha   90.00
_cell.angle_beta   90.00
_cell.angle_gamma   90.00
#
_symmetry.space_group_name_H-M   'P 1'
#
loop_
_entity.id
_entity.type
_entity.pdbx_description
1 polymer ?
#
loop_
_entity_poly.entity_id
_entity_poly.type
_entity_poly.pdbx_seq_one_letter_code
_entity_poly.pdbx_strand_id
1 'polypeptide(L)'
;MFSVKLESESFLVKQEDADHLIVTSAIAAAEELKWAVLVGKDIDLLIILTELASPSANIFFLKPGKGNSLNNLLSVSSFKCSQCMKK
;
A
#
# COMPACT_ATOMS: atom_id res chain seq x y z
N MET A 1 -24.10 -2.59 -8.81
CA MET A 1 -24.07 -2.12 -10.23
C MET A 1 -22.74 -1.45 -10.61
N PHE A 2 -21.85 -1.11 -9.66
CA PHE A 2 -20.51 -0.57 -9.96
C PHE A 2 -19.49 -1.66 -10.30
N SER A 3 -19.49 -2.78 -9.56
CA SER A 3 -18.58 -3.91 -9.78
C SER A 3 -18.66 -4.48 -11.21
N VAL A 4 -19.87 -4.66 -11.74
CA VAL A 4 -20.12 -5.16 -13.10
C VAL A 4 -19.47 -4.28 -14.17
N LYS A 5 -19.34 -2.98 -13.91
CA LYS A 5 -18.74 -2.02 -14.84
C LYS A 5 -17.22 -2.07 -14.81
N LEU A 6 -16.63 -2.23 -13.62
CA LEU A 6 -15.19 -2.40 -13.46
C LEU A 6 -14.72 -3.75 -14.01
N GLU A 7 -15.48 -4.82 -13.80
CA GLU A 7 -15.18 -6.14 -14.37
C GLU A 7 -15.23 -6.11 -15.90
N SER A 8 -16.15 -5.32 -16.49
CA SER A 8 -16.21 -5.12 -17.95
C SER A 8 -15.00 -4.36 -18.51
N GLU A 9 -14.33 -3.56 -17.69
CA GLU A 9 -13.09 -2.85 -18.01
C GLU A 9 -11.83 -3.64 -17.60
N SER A 10 -11.97 -4.95 -17.36
CA SER A 10 -10.90 -5.90 -16.97
C SER A 10 -10.24 -5.62 -15.61
N PHE A 11 -10.89 -4.87 -14.73
CA PHE A 11 -10.45 -4.70 -13.36
C PHE A 11 -10.95 -5.84 -12.47
N LEU A 12 -10.06 -6.35 -11.62
CA LEU A 12 -10.42 -7.33 -10.60
C LEU A 12 -11.09 -6.61 -9.43
N VAL A 13 -12.32 -7.01 -9.11
CA VAL A 13 -13.08 -6.45 -7.99
C VAL A 13 -13.16 -7.47 -6.86
N LYS A 14 -12.76 -7.07 -5.64
CA LYS A 14 -12.95 -7.85 -4.41
C LYS A 14 -13.80 -7.04 -3.43
N GLN A 15 -14.67 -7.72 -2.68
CA GLN A 15 -15.59 -7.11 -1.71
C GLN A 15 -15.22 -7.39 -0.24
N GLU A 16 -14.03 -7.92 0.02
CA GLU A 16 -13.50 -8.09 1.40
C GLU A 16 -12.93 -6.77 1.93
N ASP A 17 -12.17 -6.82 3.03
CA ASP A 17 -11.44 -5.66 3.55
C ASP A 17 -10.49 -5.11 2.48
N ALA A 18 -10.87 -3.95 1.94
CA ALA A 18 -10.16 -3.30 0.86
C ALA A 18 -8.74 -2.94 1.27
N ASP A 19 -8.55 -2.44 2.49
CA ASP A 19 -7.25 -1.94 2.94
C ASP A 19 -6.24 -3.09 3.04
N HIS A 20 -6.66 -4.20 3.66
CA HIS A 20 -5.85 -5.40 3.79
C HIS A 20 -5.52 -6.03 2.42
N LEU A 21 -6.49 -6.07 1.50
CA LEU A 21 -6.29 -6.63 0.16
C LEU A 21 -5.34 -5.79 -0.71
N ILE A 22 -5.45 -4.47 -0.64
CA ILE A 22 -4.59 -3.56 -1.39
C ILE A 22 -3.14 -3.70 -0.89
N VAL A 23 -2.92 -3.74 0.42
CA VAL A 23 -1.58 -3.93 1.00
C VAL A 23 -1.01 -5.31 0.63
N THR A 24 -1.79 -6.37 0.80
CA THR A 24 -1.35 -7.74 0.47
C THR A 24 -0.95 -7.87 -0.99
N SER A 25 -1.72 -7.25 -1.90
CA SER A 25 -1.42 -7.26 -3.33
C SER A 25 -0.15 -6.48 -3.66
N ALA A 26 0.11 -5.36 -2.97
CA ALA A 26 1.34 -4.60 -3.15
C ALA A 26 2.58 -5.37 -2.67
N ILE A 27 2.46 -6.15 -1.59
CA ILE A 27 3.54 -7.02 -1.10
C ILE A 27 3.84 -8.12 -2.13
N ALA A 28 2.82 -8.85 -2.58
CA ALA A 28 2.99 -9.88 -3.60
C ALA A 28 3.60 -9.33 -4.90
N ALA A 29 3.12 -8.15 -5.35
CA ALA A 29 3.68 -7.48 -6.52
C ALA A 29 5.15 -7.07 -6.31
N ALA A 30 5.55 -6.64 -5.12
CA ALA A 30 6.94 -6.28 -4.83
C ALA A 30 7.86 -7.50 -4.78
N GLU A 31 7.36 -8.66 -4.34
CA GLU A 31 8.09 -9.93 -4.38
C GLU A 31 8.31 -10.41 -5.82
N GLU A 32 7.30 -10.25 -6.68
CA GLU A 32 7.38 -10.66 -8.08
C GLU A 32 8.18 -9.67 -8.95
N LEU A 33 7.93 -8.36 -8.81
CA LEU A 33 8.44 -7.31 -9.70
C LEU A 33 9.62 -6.51 -9.10
N LYS A 34 10.15 -6.95 -7.95
CA LYS A 34 11.23 -6.31 -7.16
C LYS A 34 10.87 -4.96 -6.53
N TRP A 35 9.77 -4.33 -6.92
CA TRP A 35 9.27 -3.09 -6.33
C TRP A 35 7.77 -2.93 -6.57
N ALA A 36 7.10 -2.20 -5.68
CA ALA A 36 5.70 -1.82 -5.85
C ALA A 36 5.44 -0.42 -5.30
N VAL A 37 4.42 0.26 -5.82
CA VAL A 37 3.96 1.55 -5.31
C VAL A 37 2.51 1.41 -4.87
N LEU A 38 2.29 1.63 -3.57
CA LEU A 38 0.98 1.71 -2.95
C LEU A 38 0.51 3.15 -2.98
N VAL A 39 -0.57 3.46 -3.72
CA VAL A 39 -1.13 4.82 -3.78
C VAL A 39 -2.35 4.91 -2.87
N GLY A 40 -2.32 5.79 -1.89
CA GLY A 40 -3.42 5.93 -0.93
C GLY A 40 -3.32 7.20 -0.11
N LYS A 41 -4.47 7.76 0.28
CA LYS A 41 -4.48 8.95 1.16
C LYS A 41 -4.53 8.56 2.63
N ASP A 42 -5.11 7.41 2.94
CA ASP A 42 -5.41 6.94 4.28
C ASP A 42 -4.16 6.47 5.00
N ILE A 43 -4.05 6.81 6.29
CA ILE A 43 -2.90 6.44 7.12
C ILE A 43 -2.96 4.96 7.52
N ASP A 44 -4.16 4.40 7.58
CA ASP A 44 -4.38 3.01 7.96
C ASP A 44 -3.70 2.05 6.96
N LEU A 45 -3.71 2.38 5.66
CA LEU A 45 -2.94 1.65 4.63
C LEU A 45 -1.44 1.61 4.92
N LEU A 46 -0.88 2.70 5.43
CA LEU A 46 0.53 2.78 5.78
C LEU A 46 0.84 1.95 7.03
N ILE A 47 -0.03 2.00 8.04
CA ILE A 47 0.11 1.21 9.26
C ILE A 47 0.10 -0.29 8.92
N ILE A 48 -0.91 -0.74 8.17
CA ILE A 48 -1.05 -2.13 7.74
C ILE A 48 0.13 -2.55 6.86
N LEU A 49 0.60 -1.68 5.96
CA LEU A 49 1.79 -1.95 5.15
C LEU A 49 3.05 -2.12 6.00
N THR A 50 3.22 -1.32 7.05
CA THR A 50 4.40 -1.42 7.93
C THR A 50 4.36 -2.69 8.79
N GLU A 51 3.16 -3.17 9.13
CA GLU A 51 2.96 -4.41 9.88
C GLU A 51 3.19 -5.67 9.02
N LEU A 52 2.70 -5.66 7.77
CA LEU A 52 2.73 -6.84 6.89
C LEU A 52 3.98 -6.93 6.02
N ALA A 53 4.58 -5.81 5.61
CA ALA A 53 5.72 -5.82 4.70
C ALA A 53 7.03 -6.18 5.42
N SER A 54 7.84 -7.01 4.77
CA SER A 54 9.22 -7.23 5.22
C SER A 54 10.03 -5.93 5.15
N PRO A 55 10.95 -5.66 6.09
CA PRO A 55 11.84 -4.50 6.04
C PRO A 55 12.73 -4.45 4.79
N SER A 56 12.91 -5.59 4.12
CA SER A 56 13.65 -5.73 2.85
C SER A 56 12.77 -5.57 1.61
N ALA A 57 11.44 -5.47 1.76
CA ALA A 57 10.54 -5.28 0.64
C ALA A 57 10.64 -3.85 0.11
N ASN A 58 10.80 -3.71 -1.20
CA ASN A 58 10.97 -2.41 -1.85
C ASN A 58 9.60 -1.83 -2.24
N ILE A 59 8.80 -1.49 -1.23
CA ILE A 59 7.46 -0.94 -1.41
C ILE A 59 7.47 0.55 -1.05
N PHE A 60 6.87 1.37 -1.90
CA PHE A 60 6.75 2.81 -1.71
C PHE A 60 5.28 3.19 -1.51
N PHE A 61 4.99 3.98 -0.49
CA PHE A 61 3.67 4.56 -0.27
C PHE A 61 3.62 5.97 -0.86
N LEU A 62 2.78 6.17 -1.86
CA LEU A 62 2.51 7.46 -2.47
C LEU A 62 1.22 8.04 -1.90
N LYS A 63 1.36 9.10 -1.11
CA LYS A 63 0.24 9.91 -0.65
C LYS A 63 -0.03 11.03 -1.66
N PRO A 64 -1.11 10.96 -2.46
CA PRO A 64 -1.44 12.03 -3.39
C PRO A 64 -1.79 13.31 -2.65
N GLY A 65 -1.30 14.45 -3.16
CA GLY A 65 -1.63 15.76 -2.64
C GLY A 65 -3.13 16.08 -2.81
N LYS A 66 -3.64 17.02 -2.00
CA LYS A 66 -4.97 17.60 -2.24
C LYS A 66 -4.82 18.77 -3.23
N GLY A 67 -5.33 18.64 -4.45
CA GLY A 67 -5.22 19.67 -5.49
C GLY A 67 -3.80 19.73 -6.09
N ASN A 68 -3.25 20.94 -6.30
CA ASN A 68 -1.91 21.16 -6.89
C ASN A 68 -0.76 20.95 -5.90
N SER A 69 -0.98 20.26 -4.79
CA SER A 69 0.07 20.04 -3.78
C SER A 69 0.97 18.87 -4.16
N LEU A 70 2.24 18.95 -3.75
CA LEU A 70 3.26 17.95 -4.07
C LEU A 70 2.85 16.57 -3.53
N ASN A 71 3.03 15.54 -4.34
CA ASN A 71 2.82 14.17 -3.91
C ASN A 71 3.92 13.76 -2.92
N ASN A 72 3.53 13.17 -1.80
CA ASN A 72 4.48 12.70 -0.79
C ASN A 72 4.76 11.22 -1.04
N LEU A 73 6.00 10.89 -1.40
CA LEU A 73 6.45 9.50 -1.55
C LEU A 73 7.21 9.09 -0.29
N LEU A 74 6.72 8.06 0.37
CA LEU A 74 7.26 7.51 1.61
C LEU A 74 7.77 6.09 1.33
N SER A 75 9.04 5.81 1.66
CA SER A 75 9.59 4.46 1.52
C SER A 75 9.26 3.65 2.76
N VAL A 76 8.74 2.42 2.63
CA VAL A 76 8.45 1.55 3.79
C VAL A 76 9.72 1.30 4.61
N SER A 77 10.86 1.12 3.95
CA SER A 77 12.17 0.93 4.58
C SER A 77 12.66 2.13 5.41
N SER A 78 12.07 3.31 5.24
CA SER A 78 12.37 4.50 6.03
C SER A 78 11.59 4.58 7.34
N PHE A 79 10.52 3.79 7.50
CA PHE A 79 9.82 3.61 8.78
C PHE A 79 10.58 2.61 9.65
N LYS A 80 11.79 2.99 10.07
CA LYS A 80 12.43 2.30 11.17
C LYS A 80 11.68 2.65 12.45
N CYS A 81 10.81 1.77 12.91
CA CYS A 81 10.55 1.69 14.34
C CYS A 81 11.88 1.24 14.97
N SER A 82 12.67 2.18 15.50
CA SER A 82 13.79 1.82 16.35
C SER A 82 13.23 0.93 17.44
N GLN A 83 13.72 -0.32 17.53
CA GLN A 83 13.40 -1.22 18.63
C GLN A 83 13.56 -0.45 19.94
N CYS A 84 12.44 -0.10 20.55
CA CYS A 84 12.39 0.38 21.91
C CYS A 84 10.99 0.06 22.40
N MET A 85 10.79 -1.19 22.78
CA MET A 85 10.26 -1.59 24.09
C MET A 85 10.50 -3.09 24.24
N LYS A 86 11.68 -3.43 24.77
CA LYS A 86 11.78 -4.63 25.61
C LYS A 86 10.94 -4.34 26.86
N LYS A 87 9.93 -5.16 27.12
CA LYS A 87 9.44 -5.42 28.48
C LYS A 87 9.06 -6.88 28.57
#